data_AF-D8G1R5-F1
#
_entry.id   AF-D8G1R5-F1
#
_cell.length_a   1.000
_cell.length_b   1.000
_cell.length_c   1.000
_cell.angle_alpha   90.00
_cell.angle_beta   90.00
_cell.angle_gamma   90.00
#
_symmetry.space_group_name_H-M   'P 1'
#
loop_
_entity.id
_entity.type
_entity.pdbx_description
1 polymer ?
#
loop_
_entity_poly.entity_id
_entity_poly.type
_entity_poly.pdbx_seq_one_letter_code
_entity_poly.pdbx_strand_id
1 'polypeptide(L)'
;MQLLKLLGLILLYILGAFAYVACTVALVSITILIKVAALLLADRLLYPIFIVGDLFKGIEVVELLNILVFAILGMGFGVATVLLYHKLGRQTSAILLIISVPLIFISTPVVRYNIWLQTVGVEETLSPEQAEKLTNSFLNKRVGNDGFLGFYLYTAQFPILPTKQVQMNDLDNFEKKVNSKFVQLTGVPPTIVSWLMATCFWCLRIFYFSIAVIATISHFREGLRIVKR
;
A
#
# COMPACT_ATOMS: atom_id res chain seq x y z
N MET A 1 50.48 -16.13 10.11
CA MET A 1 49.33 -17.08 10.16
C MET A 1 48.05 -16.48 10.76
N GLN A 2 48.13 -15.67 11.82
CA GLN A 2 46.96 -14.98 12.40
C GLN A 2 46.36 -13.89 11.48
N LEU A 3 47.21 -13.10 10.80
CA LEU A 3 46.77 -12.04 9.87
C LEU A 3 45.94 -12.59 8.69
N LEU A 4 46.35 -13.75 8.14
CA LEU A 4 45.66 -14.40 7.01
C LEU A 4 44.28 -14.93 7.40
N LYS A 5 44.15 -15.46 8.62
CA LYS A 5 42.85 -15.89 9.19
C LYS A 5 41.93 -14.69 9.44
N LEU A 6 42.49 -13.57 9.92
CA LEU A 6 41.73 -12.33 10.13
C LEU A 6 41.21 -11.77 8.80
N LEU A 7 42.05 -11.71 7.77
CA LEU A 7 41.68 -11.26 6.43
C LEU A 7 40.59 -12.15 5.80
N GLY A 8 40.71 -13.48 5.96
CA GLY A 8 39.69 -14.42 5.49
C GLY A 8 38.33 -14.22 6.18
N LEU A 9 38.31 -13.97 7.49
CA LEU A 9 37.09 -13.68 8.24
C LEU A 9 36.45 -12.36 7.80
N ILE A 10 37.25 -11.30 7.62
CA ILE A 10 36.78 -10.00 7.13
C ILE A 10 36.16 -10.15 5.74
N LEU A 11 36.82 -10.87 4.83
CA LEU A 11 36.31 -11.11 3.48
C LEU A 11 34.98 -11.87 3.52
N LEU A 12 34.85 -12.89 4.37
CA LEU A 12 33.61 -13.63 4.56
C LEU A 12 32.46 -12.74 5.05
N TYR A 13 32.73 -11.82 5.99
CA TYR A 13 31.72 -10.89 6.48
C TYR A 13 31.30 -9.86 5.44
N ILE A 14 32.22 -9.37 4.62
CA ILE A 14 31.91 -8.45 3.51
C ILE A 14 31.05 -9.17 2.48
N LEU A 15 31.42 -10.40 2.10
CA LEU A 15 30.65 -11.21 1.16
C LEU A 15 29.25 -11.51 1.71
N GLY A 16 29.15 -11.86 2.99
CA GLY A 16 27.88 -12.08 3.69
C GLY A 16 27.00 -10.83 3.72
N ALA A 17 27.58 -9.66 3.97
CA ALA A 17 26.86 -8.39 3.92
C ALA A 17 26.33 -8.08 2.51
N PHE A 18 27.13 -8.33 1.47
CA PHE A 18 26.69 -8.15 0.08
C PHE A 18 25.56 -9.13 -0.28
N ALA A 19 25.71 -10.41 0.07
CA ALA A 19 24.67 -11.42 -0.13
C ALA A 19 23.38 -11.06 0.62
N TYR A 20 23.50 -10.51 1.83
CA TYR A 20 22.37 -10.03 2.61
C TYR A 20 21.64 -8.89 1.89
N VAL A 21 22.36 -7.88 1.41
CA VAL A 21 21.76 -6.75 0.65
C VAL A 21 21.07 -7.26 -0.61
N ALA A 22 21.71 -8.14 -1.38
CA ALA A 22 21.10 -8.73 -2.56
C ALA A 22 19.82 -9.52 -2.22
N CYS A 23 19.84 -10.29 -1.13
CA CYS A 23 18.69 -11.05 -0.66
C CYS A 23 17.54 -10.14 -0.20
N THR A 24 17.82 -9.08 0.56
CA THR A 24 16.78 -8.16 1.01
C THR A 24 16.16 -7.38 -0.15
N VAL A 25 16.97 -6.89 -1.10
CA VAL A 25 16.47 -6.25 -2.31
C VAL A 25 15.57 -7.20 -3.09
N ALA A 26 15.99 -8.45 -3.32
CA ALA A 26 15.17 -9.44 -4.01
C ALA A 26 13.84 -9.71 -3.28
N LEU A 27 13.86 -9.89 -1.96
CA LEU A 27 12.65 -10.10 -1.15
C LEU A 27 11.68 -8.93 -1.23
N VAL A 28 12.19 -7.69 -1.12
CA VAL A 28 11.38 -6.47 -1.23
C VAL A 28 10.80 -6.34 -2.64
N SER A 29 11.60 -6.56 -3.69
CA SER A 29 11.14 -6.49 -5.08
C SER A 29 10.06 -7.54 -5.37
N ILE A 30 10.26 -8.80 -4.97
CA ILE A 30 9.27 -9.87 -5.15
C ILE A 30 7.97 -9.53 -4.42
N THR A 31 8.08 -9.02 -3.19
CA THR A 31 6.94 -8.60 -2.37
C THR A 31 6.12 -7.51 -3.08
N ILE A 32 6.78 -6.46 -3.58
CA ILE A 32 6.11 -5.39 -4.33
C ILE A 32 5.48 -5.94 -5.61
N LEU A 33 6.18 -6.80 -6.35
CA LEU A 33 5.67 -7.41 -7.58
C LEU A 33 4.39 -8.23 -7.33
N ILE A 34 4.36 -9.04 -6.26
CA ILE A 34 3.18 -9.83 -5.89
C ILE A 34 2.00 -8.89 -5.59
N LYS A 35 2.22 -7.81 -4.83
CA LYS A 35 1.17 -6.82 -4.53
C LYS A 35 0.65 -6.14 -5.79
N VAL A 36 1.54 -5.69 -6.67
CA VAL A 36 1.18 -5.05 -7.95
C VAL A 36 0.40 -6.03 -8.83
N ALA A 37 0.87 -7.27 -8.97
CA ALA A 37 0.18 -8.28 -9.76
C ALA A 37 -1.22 -8.57 -9.23
N ALA A 38 -1.36 -8.74 -7.91
CA ALA A 38 -2.65 -8.96 -7.28
C ALA A 38 -3.61 -7.79 -7.47
N LEU A 39 -3.11 -6.55 -7.38
CA LEU A 39 -3.90 -5.36 -7.64
C LEU A 39 -4.38 -5.30 -9.10
N LEU A 40 -3.49 -5.54 -10.07
CA LEU A 40 -3.83 -5.54 -11.49
C LEU A 40 -4.83 -6.66 -11.84
N LEU A 41 -4.71 -7.83 -11.20
CA LEU A 41 -5.66 -8.92 -11.35
C LEU A 41 -7.03 -8.55 -10.78
N ALA A 42 -7.07 -7.94 -9.59
CA ALA A 42 -8.30 -7.49 -8.98
C ALA A 42 -8.99 -6.41 -9.82
N ASP A 43 -8.23 -5.47 -10.36
CA ASP A 43 -8.76 -4.40 -11.21
C ASP A 43 -9.36 -4.92 -12.52
N ARG A 44 -8.79 -5.98 -13.09
CA ARG A 44 -9.29 -6.58 -14.34
C ARG A 44 -10.40 -7.61 -14.15
N LEU A 45 -10.39 -8.38 -13.06
CA LEU A 45 -11.25 -9.55 -12.90
C LEU A 45 -12.34 -9.36 -11.86
N LEU A 46 -12.04 -8.60 -10.79
CA LEU A 46 -12.86 -8.57 -9.59
C LEU A 46 -13.67 -7.27 -9.46
N TYR A 47 -13.04 -6.13 -9.73
CA TYR A 47 -13.68 -4.81 -9.65
C TYR A 47 -14.68 -4.50 -10.79
N PRO A 48 -14.59 -5.09 -12.00
CA PRO A 48 -15.61 -4.89 -13.03
C PRO A 48 -16.93 -5.64 -12.78
N ILE A 49 -17.00 -6.53 -11.78
CA ILE A 49 -18.20 -7.29 -11.48
C ILE A 49 -19.27 -6.34 -10.91
N PHE A 50 -20.40 -6.22 -11.60
CA PHE A 50 -21.50 -5.33 -11.21
C PHE A 50 -21.93 -5.57 -9.75
N ILE A 51 -22.06 -4.49 -8.97
CA ILE A 51 -22.39 -4.44 -7.52
C ILE A 51 -21.30 -5.00 -6.60
N VAL A 52 -20.76 -6.18 -6.90
CA VAL A 52 -19.81 -6.89 -6.03
C VAL A 52 -18.41 -6.26 -6.07
N GLY A 53 -17.99 -5.75 -7.23
CA GLY A 53 -16.70 -5.11 -7.43
C GLY A 53 -16.53 -3.85 -6.59
N ASP A 54 -17.57 -3.01 -6.52
CA ASP A 54 -17.56 -1.78 -5.71
C ASP A 54 -17.48 -2.07 -4.20
N LEU A 55 -18.16 -3.14 -3.74
CA LEU A 55 -18.06 -3.59 -2.36
C LEU A 55 -16.63 -4.05 -2.04
N PHE A 56 -16.04 -4.87 -2.91
CA PHE A 56 -14.67 -5.37 -2.72
C PHE A 56 -13.62 -4.27 -2.79
N LYS A 57 -13.83 -3.26 -3.65
CA LYS A 57 -13.01 -2.06 -3.73
C LYS A 57 -13.15 -1.21 -2.46
N GLY A 58 -14.35 -1.13 -1.89
CA GLY A 58 -14.63 -0.45 -0.63
C GLY A 58 -13.95 -1.11 0.57
N ILE A 59 -14.00 -2.44 0.70
CA ILE A 59 -13.30 -3.13 1.80
C ILE A 59 -11.80 -3.31 1.53
N GLU A 60 -11.30 -2.86 0.38
CA GLU A 60 -9.91 -3.04 -0.07
C GLU A 60 -9.45 -4.50 0.04
N VAL A 61 -10.23 -5.45 -0.52
CA VAL A 61 -10.01 -6.90 -0.32
C VAL A 61 -8.59 -7.37 -0.70
N VAL A 62 -7.94 -6.69 -1.65
CA VAL A 62 -6.55 -6.95 -2.05
C VAL A 62 -5.57 -6.74 -0.89
N GLU A 63 -5.89 -5.87 0.07
CA GLU A 63 -5.08 -5.64 1.26
C GLU A 63 -5.09 -6.85 2.21
N LEU A 64 -6.03 -7.80 2.10
CA LEU A 64 -5.94 -9.07 2.85
C LEU A 64 -4.74 -9.92 2.38
N LEU A 65 -4.34 -9.79 1.11
CA LEU A 65 -3.14 -10.48 0.60
C LEU A 65 -1.88 -10.00 1.31
N ASN A 66 -1.88 -8.77 1.86
CA ASN A 66 -0.75 -8.25 2.61
C ASN A 66 -0.36 -9.19 3.75
N ILE A 67 -1.31 -9.86 4.41
CA ILE A 67 -1.00 -10.77 5.51
C ILE A 67 0.03 -11.83 5.07
N LEU A 68 -0.20 -12.44 3.91
CA LEU A 68 0.70 -13.45 3.34
C LEU A 68 2.01 -12.84 2.84
N VAL A 69 1.93 -11.72 2.14
CA VAL A 69 3.11 -11.04 1.58
C VAL A 69 4.07 -10.58 2.70
N PHE A 70 3.53 -9.99 3.76
CA PHE A 70 4.30 -9.54 4.91
C PHE A 70 4.78 -10.68 5.80
N ALA A 71 4.06 -11.81 5.84
CA ALA A 71 4.57 -13.04 6.44
C ALA A 71 5.83 -13.55 5.73
N ILE A 72 5.80 -13.63 4.38
CA ILE A 72 6.96 -14.02 3.57
C ILE A 72 8.12 -13.05 3.76
N LEU A 73 7.84 -11.75 3.73
CA LEU A 73 8.84 -10.71 3.96
C LEU A 73 9.49 -10.86 5.36
N GLY A 74 8.67 -11.01 6.40
CA GLY A 74 9.11 -11.19 7.78
C GLY A 74 10.02 -12.40 7.93
N MET A 75 9.54 -13.57 7.48
CA MET A 75 10.33 -14.81 7.51
C MET A 75 11.63 -14.67 6.72
N GLY A 76 11.57 -14.12 5.51
CA GLY A 76 12.71 -13.91 4.64
C GLY A 76 13.79 -13.06 5.29
N PHE A 77 13.42 -11.93 5.91
CA PHE A 77 14.36 -11.10 6.67
C PHE A 77 14.94 -11.83 7.88
N GLY A 78 14.12 -12.65 8.57
CA GLY A 78 14.56 -13.44 9.72
C GLY A 78 15.63 -14.47 9.33
N VAL A 79 15.38 -15.21 8.25
CA VAL A 79 16.32 -16.21 7.72
C VAL A 79 17.57 -15.53 7.15
N ALA A 80 17.42 -14.43 6.41
CA ALA A 80 18.55 -13.69 5.83
C ALA A 80 19.55 -13.21 6.89
N THR A 81 19.15 -13.07 8.16
CA THR A 81 20.09 -12.71 9.24
C THR A 81 21.31 -13.63 9.30
N VAL A 82 21.21 -14.90 8.88
CA VAL A 82 22.34 -15.86 8.89
C VAL A 82 23.56 -15.33 8.12
N LEU A 83 23.34 -14.51 7.09
CA LEU A 83 24.36 -13.91 6.23
C LEU A 83 25.12 -12.76 6.91
N LEU A 84 24.56 -12.21 7.99
CA LEU A 84 25.16 -11.13 8.77
C LEU A 84 25.91 -11.65 10.00
N TYR A 85 26.84 -10.84 10.50
CA TYR A 85 27.55 -11.10 11.75
C TYR A 85 26.58 -11.33 12.92
N HIS A 86 26.79 -12.40 13.69
CA HIS A 86 25.83 -12.92 14.68
C HIS A 86 25.33 -11.87 15.69
N LYS A 87 26.17 -10.93 16.12
CA LYS A 87 25.78 -9.90 17.10
C LYS A 87 24.87 -8.81 16.51
N LEU A 88 25.00 -8.54 15.22
CA LEU A 88 24.33 -7.40 14.56
C LEU A 88 23.16 -7.84 13.67
N GLY A 89 23.14 -9.09 13.20
CA GLY A 89 22.19 -9.54 12.17
C GLY A 89 20.72 -9.29 12.51
N ARG A 90 20.33 -9.55 13.77
CA ARG A 90 18.96 -9.29 14.24
C ARG A 90 18.61 -7.81 14.26
N GLN A 91 19.50 -6.95 14.77
CA GLN A 91 19.27 -5.51 14.87
C GLN A 91 19.19 -4.87 13.49
N THR A 92 20.16 -5.17 12.62
CA THR A 92 20.19 -4.66 11.23
C THR A 92 18.92 -5.06 10.48
N SER A 93 18.51 -6.34 10.57
CA SER A 93 17.32 -6.81 9.87
C SER A 93 16.05 -6.22 10.43
N ALA A 94 15.93 -6.06 11.75
CA ALA A 94 14.78 -5.41 12.36
C ALA A 94 14.65 -3.95 11.93
N ILE A 95 15.75 -3.18 11.91
CA ILE A 95 15.75 -1.78 11.47
C ILE A 95 15.31 -1.67 10.01
N LEU A 96 15.91 -2.46 9.12
CA LEU A 96 15.55 -2.46 7.71
C LEU A 96 14.09 -2.86 7.49
N LEU A 97 13.59 -3.80 8.29
CA LEU A 97 12.20 -4.25 8.22
C LEU A 97 11.23 -3.17 8.73
N ILE A 98 11.56 -2.45 9.81
CA ILE A 98 10.79 -1.29 10.30
C ILE A 98 10.64 -0.23 9.21
N ILE A 99 11.68 -0.01 8.40
CA ILE A 99 11.65 0.94 7.28
C ILE A 99 10.89 0.35 6.08
N SER A 100 11.12 -0.92 5.76
CA SER A 100 10.56 -1.57 4.57
C SER A 100 9.06 -1.77 4.67
N VAL A 101 8.55 -2.10 5.86
CA VAL A 101 7.12 -2.39 6.06
C VAL A 101 6.20 -1.24 5.64
N PRO A 102 6.35 0.00 6.16
CA PRO A 102 5.50 1.11 5.73
C PRO A 102 5.69 1.47 4.25
N LEU A 103 6.91 1.38 3.71
CA LEU A 103 7.16 1.64 2.29
C LEU A 103 6.44 0.64 1.38
N ILE A 104 6.53 -0.65 1.70
CA ILE A 104 5.82 -1.72 0.98
C ILE A 104 4.31 -1.60 1.18
N PHE A 105 3.86 -1.18 2.35
CA PHE A 105 2.43 -1.00 2.61
C PHE A 105 1.86 0.10 1.71
N ILE A 106 2.55 1.26 1.65
CA ILE A 106 2.19 2.42 0.81
C ILE A 106 2.28 2.12 -0.71
N SER A 107 2.96 1.05 -1.13
CA SER A 107 3.04 0.72 -2.55
C SER A 107 1.68 0.51 -3.23
N THR A 108 0.68 -0.09 -2.54
CA THR A 108 -0.65 -0.29 -3.14
C THR A 108 -1.33 1.02 -3.52
N PRO A 109 -1.52 2.00 -2.59
CA PRO A 109 -2.17 3.25 -2.95
C PRO A 109 -1.37 4.05 -4.00
N VAL A 110 -0.03 3.95 -4.02
CA VAL A 110 0.79 4.57 -5.08
C VAL A 110 0.47 3.98 -6.45
N VAL A 111 0.37 2.66 -6.56
CA VAL A 111 0.05 2.00 -7.84
C VAL A 111 -1.39 2.32 -8.25
N ARG A 112 -2.35 2.31 -7.31
CA ARG A 112 -3.74 2.72 -7.58
C ARG A 112 -3.85 4.15 -8.07
N TYR A 113 -3.06 5.08 -7.51
CA TYR A 113 -3.02 6.46 -7.98
C TYR A 113 -2.57 6.53 -9.44
N ASN A 114 -1.49 5.84 -9.79
CA ASN A 114 -0.99 5.82 -11.17
C ASN A 114 -1.98 5.16 -12.15
N ILE A 115 -2.61 4.05 -11.75
CA ILE A 115 -3.67 3.40 -12.54
C ILE A 115 -4.81 4.39 -12.78
N TRP A 116 -5.25 5.10 -11.74
CA TRP A 116 -6.33 6.09 -11.86
C TRP A 116 -5.98 7.24 -12.81
N LEU A 117 -4.76 7.80 -12.74
CA LEU A 117 -4.29 8.81 -13.70
C LEU A 117 -4.34 8.29 -15.14
N GLN A 118 -3.89 7.06 -15.35
CA GLN A 118 -3.92 6.41 -16.67
C GLN A 118 -5.35 6.21 -17.15
N THR A 119 -6.25 5.73 -16.29
CA THR A 119 -7.67 5.54 -16.63
C THR A 119 -8.33 6.86 -17.02
N VAL A 120 -8.10 7.94 -16.28
CA VAL A 120 -8.60 9.28 -16.63
C VAL A 120 -8.02 9.74 -17.97
N GLY A 121 -6.72 9.56 -18.19
CA GLY A 121 -6.07 9.89 -19.46
C GLY A 121 -6.65 9.14 -20.66
N VAL A 122 -6.96 7.86 -20.49
CA VAL A 122 -7.57 7.03 -21.54
C VAL A 122 -9.03 7.42 -21.79
N GLU A 123 -9.83 7.59 -20.73
CA GLU A 123 -11.27 7.87 -20.88
C GLU A 123 -11.55 9.27 -21.43
N GLU A 124 -10.71 10.26 -21.10
CA GLU A 124 -10.84 11.65 -21.56
C GLU A 124 -9.94 11.95 -22.78
N THR A 125 -9.20 10.95 -23.29
CA THR A 125 -8.25 11.11 -24.41
C THR A 125 -7.23 12.24 -24.17
N LEU A 126 -6.71 12.32 -22.95
CA LEU A 126 -5.78 13.35 -22.49
C LEU A 126 -4.33 12.86 -22.51
N SER A 127 -3.39 13.79 -22.68
CA SER A 127 -1.98 13.49 -22.41
C SER A 127 -1.75 13.21 -20.91
N PRO A 128 -0.68 12.49 -20.53
CA PRO A 128 -0.38 12.23 -19.11
C PRO A 128 -0.35 13.49 -18.24
N GLU A 129 0.26 14.57 -18.74
CA GLU A 129 0.33 15.86 -18.03
C GLU A 129 -1.05 16.53 -17.88
N GLN A 130 -1.92 16.38 -18.89
CA GLN A 130 -3.28 16.91 -18.85
C GLN A 130 -4.16 16.12 -17.87
N ALA A 131 -4.05 14.79 -17.87
CA ALA A 131 -4.74 13.93 -16.92
C ALA A 131 -4.31 14.24 -15.47
N GLU A 132 -3.01 14.45 -15.25
CA GLU A 132 -2.48 14.87 -13.95
C GLU A 132 -3.01 16.25 -13.53
N LYS A 133 -3.03 17.25 -14.42
CA LYS A 133 -3.60 18.57 -14.11
C LYS A 133 -5.09 18.50 -13.77
N LEU A 134 -5.87 17.74 -14.53
CA LEU A 134 -7.30 17.57 -14.30
C LEU A 134 -7.56 16.90 -12.94
N THR A 135 -6.88 15.79 -12.67
CA THR A 135 -7.03 15.07 -11.40
C THR A 135 -6.52 15.86 -10.20
N ASN A 136 -5.40 16.59 -10.31
CA ASN A 136 -4.90 17.45 -9.25
C ASN A 136 -5.88 18.60 -8.94
N SER A 137 -6.45 19.23 -9.97
CA SER A 137 -7.48 20.27 -9.77
C SER A 137 -8.70 19.71 -9.03
N PHE A 138 -9.14 18.51 -9.39
CA PHE A 138 -10.21 17.81 -8.68
C PHE A 138 -9.84 17.50 -7.22
N LEU A 139 -8.66 16.94 -6.97
CA LEU A 139 -8.21 16.59 -5.62
C LEU A 139 -8.06 17.84 -4.73
N ASN A 140 -7.47 18.92 -5.23
CA ASN A 140 -7.35 20.17 -4.50
C ASN A 140 -8.71 20.70 -4.06
N LYS A 141 -9.68 20.71 -4.98
CA LYS A 141 -11.04 21.17 -4.70
C LYS A 141 -11.73 20.32 -3.62
N ARG A 142 -11.45 19.01 -3.56
CA ARG A 142 -12.15 18.08 -2.67
C ARG A 142 -11.47 17.87 -1.32
N VAL A 143 -10.15 17.88 -1.27
CA VAL A 143 -9.37 17.59 -0.05
C VAL A 143 -8.22 18.57 0.21
N GLY A 144 -8.14 19.67 -0.55
CA GLY A 144 -7.15 20.74 -0.35
C GLY A 144 -5.70 20.33 -0.64
N ASN A 145 -5.50 19.19 -1.30
CA ASN A 145 -4.19 18.63 -1.59
C ASN A 145 -4.17 18.01 -2.99
N ASP A 146 -2.99 18.04 -3.62
CA ASP A 146 -2.77 17.55 -4.98
C ASP A 146 -1.97 16.25 -4.95
N GLY A 147 -1.82 15.61 -6.11
CA GLY A 147 -0.95 14.47 -6.29
C GLY A 147 -1.34 13.24 -5.48
N PHE A 148 -0.35 12.41 -5.17
CA PHE A 148 -0.54 11.20 -4.36
C PHE A 148 -1.15 11.47 -2.98
N LEU A 149 -0.75 12.56 -2.31
CA LEU A 149 -1.30 12.90 -0.99
C LEU A 149 -2.78 13.27 -1.07
N GLY A 150 -3.16 14.10 -2.05
CA GLY A 150 -4.56 14.38 -2.34
C GLY A 150 -5.35 13.11 -2.61
N PHE A 151 -4.83 12.23 -3.46
CA PHE A 151 -5.44 10.94 -3.74
C PHE A 151 -5.61 10.08 -2.48
N TYR A 152 -4.57 9.99 -1.65
CA TYR A 152 -4.58 9.18 -0.43
C TYR A 152 -5.61 9.68 0.59
N LEU A 153 -5.76 11.01 0.71
CA LEU A 153 -6.77 11.65 1.56
C LEU A 153 -8.19 11.49 0.99
N TYR A 154 -8.35 11.66 -0.32
CA TYR A 154 -9.65 11.51 -0.99
C TYR A 154 -10.19 10.10 -0.84
N THR A 155 -9.35 9.10 -1.12
CA THR A 155 -9.73 7.68 -0.99
C THR A 155 -9.96 7.23 0.45
N ALA A 156 -9.52 8.02 1.44
CA ALA A 156 -9.87 7.80 2.85
C ALA A 156 -11.28 8.28 3.18
N GLN A 157 -11.95 9.03 2.29
CA GLN A 157 -13.30 9.57 2.51
C GLN A 157 -14.31 8.98 1.52
N PHE A 158 -13.87 8.76 0.28
CA PHE A 158 -14.70 8.30 -0.82
C PHE A 158 -14.05 7.08 -1.51
N PRO A 159 -14.73 5.92 -1.56
CA PRO A 159 -14.16 4.71 -2.14
C PRO A 159 -14.15 4.71 -3.68
N ILE A 160 -15.00 5.53 -4.30
CA ILE A 160 -15.18 5.60 -5.75
C ILE A 160 -14.35 6.74 -6.31
N LEU A 161 -13.56 6.44 -7.33
CA LEU A 161 -12.74 7.40 -8.05
C LEU A 161 -13.44 7.76 -9.36
N PRO A 162 -13.72 9.04 -9.63
CA PRO A 162 -14.29 9.45 -10.90
C PRO A 162 -13.25 9.28 -12.00
N THR A 163 -13.66 8.74 -13.14
CA THR A 163 -12.77 8.52 -14.30
C THR A 163 -13.00 9.53 -15.41
N LYS A 164 -14.16 10.21 -15.40
CA LYS A 164 -14.55 11.22 -16.39
C LYS A 164 -14.65 12.62 -15.81
N GLN A 165 -14.32 13.64 -16.59
CA GLN A 165 -14.42 15.05 -16.21
C GLN A 165 -15.85 15.44 -15.85
N VAL A 166 -16.84 14.94 -16.60
CA VAL A 166 -18.27 15.16 -16.30
C VAL A 166 -18.61 14.64 -14.91
N GLN A 167 -18.14 13.44 -14.54
CA GLN A 167 -18.35 12.90 -13.20
C GLN A 167 -17.67 13.77 -12.14
N MET A 168 -16.41 14.19 -12.37
CA MET A 168 -15.67 15.06 -11.44
C MET A 168 -16.39 16.39 -11.18
N ASN A 169 -17.01 16.97 -12.20
CA ASN A 169 -17.77 18.22 -12.10
C ASN A 169 -19.16 18.01 -11.48
N ASP A 170 -19.84 16.93 -11.85
CA ASP A 170 -21.21 16.64 -11.41
C ASP A 170 -21.28 16.00 -10.02
N LEU A 171 -20.15 15.54 -9.47
CA LEU A 171 -20.06 14.95 -8.14
C LEU A 171 -20.62 15.89 -7.05
N ASP A 172 -20.39 17.21 -7.16
CA ASP A 172 -20.95 18.19 -6.22
C ASP A 172 -22.49 18.26 -6.31
N ASN A 173 -23.05 18.16 -7.52
CA ASN A 173 -24.49 18.22 -7.74
C ASN A 173 -25.18 16.91 -7.35
N PHE A 174 -24.56 15.77 -7.66
CA PHE A 174 -25.03 14.45 -7.27
C PHE A 174 -25.01 14.29 -5.76
N GLU A 175 -23.90 14.67 -5.11
CA GLU A 175 -23.75 14.61 -3.66
C GLU A 175 -24.77 15.50 -2.96
N LYS A 176 -24.98 16.75 -3.40
CA LYS A 176 -26.05 17.62 -2.87
C LYS A 176 -27.44 17.00 -3.02
N LYS A 177 -27.72 16.34 -4.15
CA LYS A 177 -29.03 15.70 -4.42
C LYS A 177 -29.25 14.43 -3.60
N VAL A 178 -28.22 13.61 -3.39
CA VAL A 178 -28.27 12.43 -2.53
C VAL A 178 -28.37 12.86 -1.07
N ASN A 179 -27.55 13.82 -0.65
CA ASN A 179 -27.52 14.35 0.70
C ASN A 179 -28.85 15.00 1.09
N SER A 180 -29.46 15.79 0.22
CA SER A 180 -30.78 16.39 0.49
C SER A 180 -31.87 15.32 0.66
N LYS A 181 -31.89 14.28 -0.18
CA LYS A 181 -32.81 13.15 -0.01
C LYS A 181 -32.53 12.33 1.25
N PHE A 182 -31.26 12.11 1.58
CA PHE A 182 -30.85 11.35 2.76
C PHE A 182 -31.20 12.10 4.05
N VAL A 183 -30.94 13.41 4.11
CA VAL A 183 -31.36 14.29 5.21
C VAL A 183 -32.87 14.31 5.34
N GLN A 184 -33.60 14.37 4.23
CA GLN A 184 -35.07 14.35 4.24
C GLN A 184 -35.64 13.03 4.80
N LEU A 185 -34.97 11.90 4.57
CA LEU A 185 -35.40 10.58 5.04
C LEU A 185 -34.91 10.23 6.47
N THR A 186 -33.70 10.67 6.85
CA THR A 186 -33.04 10.25 8.10
C THR A 186 -32.90 11.36 9.14
N GLY A 187 -33.04 12.62 8.73
CA GLY A 187 -32.76 13.79 9.58
C GLY A 187 -31.26 14.00 9.89
N VAL A 188 -30.37 13.13 9.41
CA VAL A 188 -28.94 13.17 9.73
C VAL A 188 -28.21 14.13 8.78
N PRO A 189 -27.48 15.13 9.30
CA PRO A 189 -26.65 16.02 8.50
C PRO A 189 -25.62 15.25 7.64
N PRO A 190 -25.38 15.66 6.38
CA PRO A 190 -24.45 14.96 5.50
C PRO A 190 -23.00 14.98 6.00
N THR A 191 -22.65 16.01 6.75
CA THR A 191 -21.34 16.15 7.39
C THR A 191 -21.03 15.00 8.35
N ILE A 192 -22.03 14.48 9.06
CA ILE A 192 -21.87 13.34 9.97
C ILE A 192 -21.60 12.06 9.17
N VAL A 193 -22.30 11.89 8.04
CA VAL A 193 -22.11 10.72 7.16
C VAL A 193 -20.72 10.71 6.56
N SER A 194 -20.26 11.83 6.00
CA SER A 194 -18.91 11.93 5.42
C SER A 194 -17.82 11.72 6.48
N TRP A 195 -18.00 12.25 7.69
CA TRP A 195 -17.07 12.05 8.81
C TRP A 195 -17.03 10.58 9.28
N LEU A 196 -18.18 9.91 9.34
CA LEU A 196 -18.27 8.50 9.72
C LEU A 196 -17.63 7.59 8.68
N MET A 197 -17.88 7.85 7.40
CA MET A 197 -17.21 7.14 6.30
C MET A 197 -15.70 7.35 6.35
N ALA A 198 -15.25 8.59 6.52
CA ALA A 198 -13.83 8.90 6.64
C ALA A 198 -13.17 8.12 7.79
N THR A 199 -13.82 8.10 8.96
CA THR A 199 -13.36 7.37 10.13
C THR A 199 -13.29 5.87 9.86
N CYS A 200 -14.32 5.30 9.21
CA CYS A 200 -14.38 3.89 8.86
C CYS A 200 -13.21 3.46 7.95
N PHE A 201 -12.92 4.21 6.88
CA PHE A 201 -11.81 3.90 5.97
C PHE A 201 -10.43 4.08 6.62
N TRP A 202 -10.26 5.08 7.47
CA TRP A 202 -9.03 5.21 8.27
C TRP A 202 -8.85 4.03 9.22
N CYS A 203 -9.92 3.59 9.88
CA CYS A 203 -9.90 2.39 10.72
C CYS A 203 -9.53 1.14 9.92
N LEU A 204 -10.06 0.97 8.71
CA LEU A 204 -9.70 -0.16 7.82
C LEU A 204 -8.22 -0.13 7.46
N ARG A 205 -7.67 1.03 7.07
CA ARG A 205 -6.24 1.16 6.75
C ARG A 205 -5.34 0.86 7.94
N ILE A 206 -5.68 1.39 9.12
CA ILE A 206 -4.95 1.11 10.36
C ILE A 206 -5.02 -0.38 10.68
N PHE A 207 -6.20 -1.00 10.56
CA PHE A 207 -6.40 -2.42 10.79
C PHE A 207 -5.54 -3.28 9.86
N TYR A 208 -5.55 -3.03 8.55
CA TYR A 208 -4.72 -3.76 7.59
C TYR A 208 -3.23 -3.55 7.84
N PHE A 209 -2.82 -2.32 8.18
CA PHE A 209 -1.44 -2.04 8.55
C PHE A 209 -1.03 -2.78 9.82
N SER A 210 -1.87 -2.78 10.85
CA SER A 210 -1.62 -3.49 12.11
C SER A 210 -1.47 -4.99 11.88
N ILE A 211 -2.34 -5.62 11.09
CA ILE A 211 -2.21 -7.06 10.79
C ILE A 211 -0.92 -7.32 10.00
N ALA A 212 -0.59 -6.49 9.00
CA ALA A 212 0.65 -6.62 8.26
C ALA A 212 1.88 -6.54 9.19
N VAL A 213 1.90 -5.60 10.13
CA VAL A 213 2.97 -5.46 11.14
C VAL A 213 3.04 -6.71 12.03
N ILE A 214 1.91 -7.20 12.54
CA ILE A 214 1.85 -8.40 13.39
C ILE A 214 2.37 -9.63 12.63
N ALA A 215 1.90 -9.85 11.41
CA ALA A 215 2.34 -10.95 10.56
C ALA A 215 3.85 -10.88 10.31
N THR A 216 4.35 -9.69 9.96
CA THR A 216 5.78 -9.49 9.73
C THR A 216 6.60 -9.81 10.98
N ILE A 217 6.21 -9.29 12.16
CA ILE A 217 6.94 -9.51 13.42
C ILE A 217 6.91 -10.98 13.82
N SER A 218 5.75 -11.64 13.70
CA SER A 218 5.59 -13.06 14.05
C SER A 218 6.51 -13.93 13.21
N HIS A 219 6.44 -13.78 11.88
CA HIS A 219 7.22 -14.59 10.96
C HIS A 219 8.70 -14.20 10.93
N PHE A 220 9.06 -12.96 11.25
CA PHE A 220 10.45 -12.58 11.49
C PHE A 220 11.05 -13.35 12.68
N ARG A 221 10.30 -13.49 13.79
CA ARG A 221 10.73 -14.29 14.94
C ARG A 221 10.87 -15.77 14.57
N GLU A 222 10.00 -16.30 13.73
CA GLU A 222 10.13 -17.67 13.22
C GLU A 222 11.38 -17.84 12.35
N GLY A 223 11.66 -16.91 11.44
CA GLY A 223 12.87 -16.90 10.64
C GLY A 223 14.14 -16.88 11.50
N LEU A 224 14.16 -16.08 12.57
CA LEU A 224 15.25 -16.07 13.56
C LEU A 224 15.42 -17.43 14.26
N ARG A 225 14.32 -18.08 14.65
CA ARG A 225 14.37 -19.43 15.27
C ARG A 225 14.96 -20.48 14.33
N ILE A 226 14.62 -20.43 13.03
CA ILE A 226 15.16 -21.35 12.02
C ILE A 226 16.69 -21.26 11.97
N VAL A 227 17.24 -20.06 12.03
CA VAL A 227 18.69 -19.81 11.99
C VAL A 227 19.34 -19.84 13.38
N LYS A 228 18.58 -20.20 14.42
CA LYS A 228 19.01 -20.29 15.83
C LYS A 228 19.62 -18.99 16.37
N ARG A 229 18.97 -17.84 16.09
CA ARG A 229 19.35 -16.50 16.55
C ARG A 229 18.23 -15.78 17.33
#